data_AF-A0A968BS26-F1
#
_entry.id   AF-A0A968BS26-F1
#
_cell.length_a   1.000
_cell.length_b   1.000
_cell.length_c   1.000
_cell.angle_alpha   90.00
_cell.angle_beta   90.00
_cell.angle_gamma   90.00
#
_symmetry.space_group_name_H-M   'P 1'
#
loop_
_entity.id
_entity.type
_entity.pdbx_description
1 polymer ?
#
loop_
_entity_poly.entity_id
_entity_poly.type
_entity_poly.pdbx_seq_one_letter_code
_entity_poly.pdbx_strand_id
1 'polypeptide(L)'
;MTEAYDPLASVQAAGPPGTISFIYGLPDPATFPADGLRRAADEVLSTRPELALQYGPEQGYGPLIDYLRRRLAREEDLQIGREHIMLGG
;
A
#
# COMPACT_ATOMS: atom_id res chain seq x y z
N MET A 1 27.81 5.34 -21.73
CA MET A 1 26.71 5.82 -20.88
C MET A 1 25.82 4.63 -20.63
N THR A 2 25.98 3.98 -19.48
CA THR A 2 25.11 2.89 -19.05
C THR A 2 23.76 3.50 -18.69
N GLU A 3 22.71 3.17 -19.43
CA GLU A 3 21.34 3.44 -18.97
C GLU A 3 21.20 2.81 -17.57
N ALA A 4 20.91 3.65 -16.58
CA ALA A 4 20.62 3.18 -15.24
C ALA A 4 19.34 2.33 -15.33
N TYR A 5 19.40 1.09 -14.84
CA TYR A 5 18.24 0.21 -14.76
C TYR A 5 17.08 0.93 -14.05
N ASP A 6 16.01 1.20 -14.79
CA ASP A 6 14.76 1.69 -14.23
C ASP A 6 13.77 0.51 -14.07
N PRO A 7 13.59 0.00 -12.83
CA PRO A 7 12.68 -1.11 -12.57
C PRO A 7 11.21 -0.76 -12.82
N LEU A 8 10.84 0.53 -12.86
CA LEU A 8 9.46 0.92 -13.18
C LEU A 8 9.21 0.84 -14.68
N ALA A 9 10.21 1.17 -15.50
CA ALA A 9 10.10 1.06 -16.96
C ALA A 9 9.86 -0.40 -17.41
N SER A 10 10.43 -1.39 -16.72
CA SER A 10 10.23 -2.81 -17.03
C SER A 10 8.87 -3.35 -16.57
N VAL A 11 8.34 -2.87 -15.44
CA VAL A 11 7.00 -3.22 -14.93
C VAL A 11 5.89 -2.54 -15.73
N GLN A 12 6.14 -1.32 -16.21
CA GLN A 12 5.19 -0.53 -16.99
C GLN A 12 5.28 -0.79 -18.50
N ALA A 13 6.11 -1.75 -18.95
CA ALA A 13 6.49 -1.93 -20.35
C ALA A 13 5.28 -2.04 -21.27
N ALA A 14 4.92 -0.89 -21.84
CA ALA A 14 3.77 -0.61 -22.68
C ALA A 14 3.90 -1.19 -24.10
N GLY A 15 4.85 -2.10 -24.34
CA GLY A 15 5.26 -2.55 -25.65
C GLY A 15 6.53 -1.84 -26.15
N PRO A 16 6.88 -1.99 -27.45
CA PRO A 16 8.08 -1.41 -28.05
C PRO A 16 8.16 0.12 -27.91
N PRO A 17 9.36 0.73 -28.01
CA PRO A 17 9.53 2.18 -27.98
C PRO A 17 8.57 2.91 -28.94
N GLY A 18 7.89 3.95 -28.45
CA GLY A 18 6.88 4.70 -29.20
C GLY A 18 5.45 4.18 -29.06
N THR A 19 5.23 3.08 -28.33
CA THR A 19 3.88 2.57 -28.04
C THR A 19 3.23 3.36 -26.91
N ILE A 20 1.95 3.72 -27.08
CA ILE A 20 1.10 4.23 -26.01
C ILE A 20 0.19 3.08 -25.58
N SER A 21 0.40 2.54 -24.37
CA SER A 21 -0.39 1.44 -23.84
C SER A 21 -1.59 1.94 -23.04
N PHE A 22 -2.76 1.40 -23.37
CA PHE A 22 -4.01 1.57 -22.60
C PHE A 22 -4.46 0.26 -21.93
N ILE A 23 -3.64 -0.79 -21.99
CA ILE A 23 -4.01 -2.14 -21.52
C ILE A 23 -3.68 -2.38 -20.04
N TYR A 24 -2.80 -1.55 -19.46
CA TYR A 24 -2.37 -1.69 -18.07
C TYR A 24 -3.04 -0.64 -17.19
N GLY A 25 -3.62 -1.08 -16.08
CA GLY A 25 -4.30 -0.24 -15.08
C GLY A 25 -3.43 0.10 -13.88
N LEU A 26 -2.11 0.18 -14.05
CA LEU A 26 -1.20 0.54 -12.95
C LEU A 26 -1.42 2.03 -12.58
N PRO A 27 -1.48 2.36 -11.29
CA PRO A 27 -1.53 3.77 -10.87
C PRO A 27 -0.25 4.50 -11.29
N ASP A 28 -0.38 5.79 -11.61
CA ASP A 28 0.75 6.66 -11.92
C ASP A 28 1.69 6.77 -10.70
N PRO A 29 2.99 6.40 -10.81
CA PRO A 29 3.95 6.50 -9.72
C PRO A 29 4.05 7.90 -9.10
N ALA A 30 3.79 8.95 -9.87
CA ALA A 30 3.80 10.33 -9.36
C ALA A 30 2.67 10.60 -8.36
N THR A 31 1.63 9.75 -8.31
CA THR A 31 0.51 9.87 -7.36
C THR A 31 0.79 9.21 -6.01
N PHE A 32 1.89 8.48 -5.87
CA PHE A 32 2.21 7.80 -4.62
C PHE A 32 2.59 8.81 -3.53
N PRO A 33 2.02 8.70 -2.31
CA PRO A 33 2.24 9.66 -1.23
C PRO A 33 3.56 9.40 -0.49
N ALA A 34 4.69 9.44 -1.21
CA ALA A 34 6.01 9.05 -0.71
C ALA A 34 6.42 9.77 0.60
N ASP A 35 6.21 11.09 0.68
CA ASP A 35 6.54 11.87 1.87
C ASP A 35 5.64 11.51 3.06
N GLY A 36 4.37 11.21 2.81
CA GLY A 36 3.43 10.78 3.84
C GLY A 36 3.84 9.43 4.42
N LEU A 37 4.20 8.48 3.55
CA LEU A 37 4.67 7.16 3.95
C LEU A 37 5.98 7.24 4.73
N ARG A 38 6.92 8.10 4.31
CA ARG A 38 8.18 8.33 5.03
C ARG A 38 7.90 8.82 6.45
N ARG A 39 7.08 9.86 6.62
CA ARG A 39 6.75 10.40 7.95
C ARG A 39 6.09 9.35 8.84
N ALA A 40 5.14 8.57 8.32
CA ALA A 40 4.46 7.53 9.08
C ALA A 40 5.41 6.41 9.52
N ALA A 41 6.34 6.00 8.64
CA ALA A 41 7.37 5.02 8.96
C ALA A 41 8.33 5.54 10.04
N ASP A 42 8.82 6.77 9.89
CA ASP A 42 9.71 7.40 10.87
C ASP A 42 9.02 7.51 12.24
N GLU A 43 7.75 7.90 12.28
CA GLU A 43 6.97 8.01 13.52
C GLU A 43 6.84 6.67 14.25
N VAL A 44 6.42 5.60 13.55
CA VAL A 44 6.22 4.30 14.20
C VAL A 44 7.53 3.69 14.65
N LEU A 45 8.60 3.83 13.87
CA LEU A 45 9.93 3.34 14.26
C LEU A 45 10.53 4.13 15.42
N SER A 46 10.23 5.42 15.54
CA SER A 46 10.73 6.26 16.63
C SER A 46 9.95 6.07 17.93
N THR A 47 8.66 5.72 17.85
CA THR A 47 7.76 5.69 19.02
C THR A 47 7.35 4.29 19.48
N ARG A 48 7.27 3.33 18.55
CA ARG A 48 6.79 1.95 18.79
C ARG A 48 7.55 0.92 17.93
N PRO A 49 8.91 0.89 17.97
CA PRO A 49 9.70 0.03 17.08
C PRO A 49 9.42 -1.46 17.26
N GLU A 50 9.17 -1.92 18.48
CA GLU A 50 8.90 -3.34 18.75
C GLU A 50 7.59 -3.77 18.07
N LEU A 51 6.57 -2.91 18.07
CA LEU A 51 5.31 -3.17 17.41
C LEU A 51 5.47 -3.23 15.88
N ALA A 52 6.33 -2.39 15.31
CA ALA A 52 6.56 -2.35 13.87
C ALA A 52 7.40 -3.53 13.35
N LEU A 53 8.31 -4.05 14.18
CA LEU A 53 9.32 -5.02 13.74
C LEU A 53 9.04 -6.46 14.21
N GLN A 54 8.19 -6.66 15.22
CA GLN A 54 7.85 -7.99 15.73
C GLN A 54 6.73 -8.65 14.92
N TYR A 55 6.72 -9.99 14.90
CA TYR A 55 5.60 -10.76 14.38
C TYR A 55 4.26 -10.32 14.99
N GLY A 56 3.27 -10.12 14.12
CA GLY A 56 1.91 -9.77 14.49
C GLY A 56 0.96 -10.97 14.53
N PRO A 57 -0.30 -10.75 14.94
CA PRO A 57 -1.36 -11.75 14.87
C PRO A 57 -1.63 -12.18 13.42
N GLU A 58 -2.04 -13.44 13.23
CA GLU A 58 -2.35 -14.03 11.92
C GLU A 58 -3.39 -13.24 11.12
N GLN A 59 -4.38 -12.65 11.79
CA GLN A 59 -5.42 -11.86 11.16
C GLN A 59 -4.92 -10.47 10.69
N GLY A 60 -3.83 -9.97 11.28
CA GLY A 60 -3.28 -8.64 11.05
C GLY A 60 -3.44 -7.66 12.23
N TYR A 61 -2.94 -6.44 12.05
CA TYR A 61 -2.91 -5.41 13.09
C TYR A 61 -4.32 -4.90 13.44
N GLY A 62 -4.79 -5.21 14.65
CA GLY A 62 -6.17 -4.94 15.11
C GLY A 62 -6.64 -3.49 14.96
N PRO A 63 -5.85 -2.47 15.32
CA PRO A 63 -6.25 -1.07 15.13
C PRO A 63 -6.46 -0.67 13.66
N LEU A 64 -5.72 -1.27 12.72
CA LEU A 64 -5.94 -1.06 11.28
C LEU A 64 -7.23 -1.75 10.82
N ILE A 65 -7.51 -2.97 11.30
CA ILE A 65 -8.77 -3.67 11.03
C ILE A 65 -9.97 -2.83 11.51
N ASP A 66 -9.89 -2.26 12.71
CA ASP A 66 -10.91 -1.37 13.26
C ASP A 66 -11.10 -0.09 12.44
N TYR A 67 -9.99 0.49 11.95
CA TYR A 67 -10.04 1.64 11.07
C TYR A 67 -10.76 1.30 9.76
N LEU A 68 -10.42 0.18 9.14
CA LEU A 68 -11.05 -0.31 7.91
C LEU A 68 -12.55 -0.57 8.11
N ARG A 69 -12.92 -1.23 9.21
CA ARG A 69 -14.34 -1.45 9.56
C ARG A 69 -15.12 -0.13 9.63
N ARG A 70 -14.60 0.87 10.36
CA ARG A 70 -15.24 2.20 10.47
C ARG A 70 -15.29 2.92 9.13
N ARG A 71 -14.27 2.72 8.28
CA ARG A 71 -14.24 3.29 6.94
C ARG A 71 -15.34 2.68 6.06
N LEU A 72 -15.45 1.36 6.01
CA LEU A 72 -16.47 0.65 5.25
C LEU A 72 -17.89 1.02 5.71
N ALA A 73 -18.11 1.13 7.02
CA ALA A 73 -19.39 1.59 7.55
C ALA A 73 -19.74 3.03 7.12
N ARG A 74 -18.74 3.91 6.97
CA ARG A 74 -18.94 5.32 6.59
C ARG A 74 -19.08 5.52 5.08
N GLU A 75 -18.28 4.82 4.29
CA GLU A 75 -18.16 5.05 2.84
C GLU A 75 -19.10 4.15 2.04
N GLU A 76 -19.40 2.95 2.54
CA GLU A 76 -20.12 1.90 1.80
C GLU A 76 -21.37 1.38 2.56
N ASP A 77 -21.69 1.94 3.74
CA ASP A 77 -22.78 1.49 4.64
C ASP A 77 -22.69 0.01 5.05
N LEU A 78 -21.48 -0.55 5.09
CA LEU A 78 -21.25 -1.95 5.45
C LEU A 78 -20.91 -2.13 6.93
N GLN A 79 -21.80 -2.80 7.66
CA GLN A 79 -21.60 -3.15 9.08
C GLN A 79 -20.92 -4.53 9.21
N ILE A 80 -19.59 -4.53 9.29
CA ILE A 80 -18.77 -5.76 9.21
C ILE A 80 -18.11 -6.08 10.55
N GLY A 81 -18.29 -7.27 11.11
CA GLY A 81 -17.55 -7.74 12.31
C GLY A 81 -16.04 -7.86 12.08
N ARG A 82 -15.20 -7.88 13.14
CA ARG A 82 -13.73 -7.98 12.97
C ARG A 82 -13.34 -9.27 12.25
N GLU A 83 -14.00 -10.37 12.60
CA GLU A 83 -13.81 -11.73 12.09
C GLU A 83 -13.96 -11.86 10.57
N HIS A 84 -14.57 -10.87 9.91
CA HIS A 84 -14.74 -10.84 8.46
C HIS A 84 -13.63 -10.10 7.72
N ILE A 85 -12.65 -9.51 8.42
CA ILE A 85 -11.55 -8.74 7.84
C ILE A 85 -10.22 -9.38 8.23
N MET A 86 -9.40 -9.69 7.23
CA MET A 86 -8.01 -10.14 7.39
C MET A 86 -7.10 -9.23 6.54
N LEU A 87 -5.94 -8.89 7.06
CA LEU A 87 -4.94 -8.14 6.30
C LEU A 87 -4.08 -9.10 5.47
N GLY A 88 -4.05 -8.90 4.16
CA GLY A 88 -3.18 -9.62 3.24
C GLY A 88 -1.80 -8.94 3.12
N GLY A 89 -0.80 -9.76 2.76
CA GLY A 89 0.53 -9.30 2.33
C GLY A 89 0.67 -9.24 0.82
#